data_AF-A0A0K0DJA9-F1
#
_entry.id   AF-A0A0K0DJA9-F1
#
_cell.length_a   1.000
_cell.length_b   1.000
_cell.length_c   1.000
_cell.angle_alpha   90.00
_cell.angle_beta   90.00
_cell.angle_gamma   90.00
#
_symmetry.space_group_name_H-M   'P 1'
#
loop_
_entity.id
_entity.type
_entity.pdbx_description
1 polymer ?
#
loop_
_entity_poly.entity_id
_entity_poly.type
_entity_poly.pdbx_seq_one_letter_code
_entity_poly.pdbx_strand_id
1 'polypeptide(L)'
;MLPNVDDSIAVDVEQARPYLRWEVDSAAIIGFHSGKSPDRRALSTLKKFGITDYVHKARVATTADIREFDYIFGMDDSNISDLRDLEKQTNGKAIVELLGKYDPQGHRTVPDPYYESGDEMFEQVGITIFESEFSTNPSKIQEMSCPSSYVMYLVLRRDLMSSQGWPLGAVCTQAAHAASAAMWLFRNDPNTIEYTKELDSMRKVTLGVQSEAELLEVRKSLERCDIDHKVWIEDGQSVCIALKPYRKEHVKDALKGLSLF
;
A
#
# COMPACT_ATOMS: atom_id res chain seq x y z
N MET A 1 -15.91 -6.15 24.07
CA MET A 1 -15.94 -4.87 23.35
C MET A 1 -14.48 -4.53 23.05
N LEU A 2 -14.09 -4.59 21.76
CA LEU A 2 -12.72 -4.83 21.24
C LEU A 2 -12.14 -3.51 20.62
N PRO A 3 -10.82 -3.40 20.29
CA PRO A 3 -10.03 -2.16 20.43
C PRO A 3 -9.87 -1.23 19.19
N ASN A 4 -9.69 0.09 19.41
CA ASN A 4 -9.77 1.24 18.47
C ASN A 4 -8.40 1.81 18.03
N VAL A 5 -8.43 2.62 16.96
CA VAL A 5 -7.33 3.46 16.43
C VAL A 5 -7.57 4.90 16.83
N ASP A 6 -7.15 5.26 18.04
CA ASP A 6 -7.10 6.65 18.53
C ASP A 6 -5.68 7.26 18.33
N ASP A 7 -4.84 6.65 17.50
CA ASP A 7 -3.42 7.01 17.40
C ASP A 7 -3.24 8.22 16.44
N SER A 8 -3.03 9.40 17.02
CA SER A 8 -2.72 10.65 16.30
C SER A 8 -1.42 10.54 15.51
N ILE A 9 -1.48 10.51 14.18
CA ILE A 9 -0.29 10.42 13.32
C ILE A 9 0.46 11.75 13.30
N ALA A 10 1.72 11.71 13.76
CA ALA A 10 2.74 12.68 13.38
C ALA A 10 3.42 12.17 12.09
N VAL A 11 3.52 13.05 11.09
CA VAL A 11 4.04 12.74 9.76
C VAL A 11 5.55 12.87 9.75
N ASP A 12 6.23 11.80 9.34
CA ASP A 12 7.66 11.81 9.05
C ASP A 12 7.90 12.53 7.70
N VAL A 13 8.43 13.75 7.76
CA VAL A 13 8.83 14.52 6.57
C VAL A 13 10.35 14.40 6.42
N GLU A 14 10.83 13.23 6.02
CA GLU A 14 12.27 13.03 5.81
C GLU A 14 12.76 13.59 4.46
N GLN A 15 11.88 13.90 3.51
CA GLN A 15 12.30 14.24 2.14
C GLN A 15 12.55 15.74 1.85
N ALA A 16 12.14 16.67 2.72
CA ALA A 16 12.18 18.09 2.35
C ALA A 16 13.49 18.82 2.73
N ARG A 17 14.22 18.42 3.79
CA ARG A 17 15.46 19.11 4.23
C ARG A 17 16.39 18.17 5.03
N PRO A 18 17.53 17.72 4.47
CA PRO A 18 18.42 16.72 5.09
C PRO A 18 19.17 17.17 6.37
N TYR A 19 18.82 18.33 6.93
CA TYR A 19 19.44 18.89 8.15
C TYR A 19 18.45 19.11 9.30
N LEU A 20 17.16 18.84 9.09
CA LEU A 20 16.15 18.93 10.16
C LEU A 20 16.02 17.56 10.81
N ARG A 21 16.29 17.50 12.12
CA ARG A 21 15.97 16.34 12.95
C ARG A 21 14.56 16.52 13.48
N TRP A 22 13.70 15.57 13.17
CA TRP A 22 12.35 15.51 13.69
C TRP A 22 12.26 14.47 14.79
N GLU A 23 11.47 14.77 15.81
CA GLU A 23 10.99 13.81 16.79
C GLU A 23 9.49 13.68 16.60
N VAL A 24 9.03 12.44 16.42
CA VAL A 24 7.68 12.10 15.94
C VAL A 24 7.11 11.04 16.88
N ASP A 25 5.91 11.26 17.38
CA ASP A 25 5.19 10.31 18.24
C ASP A 25 3.67 10.45 18.07
N SER A 26 2.90 9.46 18.51
CA SER A 26 1.44 9.42 18.48
C SER A 26 0.84 9.13 19.86
N ALA A 27 -0.31 9.72 20.16
CA ALA A 27 -1.03 9.48 21.41
C ALA A 27 -2.56 9.60 21.25
N ALA A 28 -3.29 8.80 22.02
CA ALA A 28 -4.74 8.86 22.13
C ALA A 28 -5.17 9.90 23.16
N ILE A 29 -6.33 10.50 22.96
CA ILE A 29 -6.96 11.37 23.97
C ILE A 29 -7.47 10.56 25.16
N ILE A 30 -7.95 9.33 24.90
CA ILE A 30 -8.54 8.45 25.91
C ILE A 30 -7.77 7.13 26.03
N GLY A 31 -7.61 6.63 27.25
CA GLY A 31 -6.75 5.49 27.57
C GLY A 31 -7.33 4.10 27.35
N PHE A 32 -8.36 3.93 26.51
CA PHE A 32 -9.02 2.63 26.33
C PHE A 32 -8.10 1.56 25.72
N HIS A 33 -7.08 1.97 24.95
CA HIS A 33 -6.17 1.06 24.25
C HIS A 33 -4.72 1.17 24.70
N SER A 34 -4.46 1.87 25.80
CA SER A 34 -3.10 2.03 26.35
C SER A 34 -2.33 0.70 26.41
N GLY A 35 -1.15 0.68 25.79
CA GLY A 35 -0.25 -0.46 25.72
C GLY A 35 -0.52 -1.45 24.58
N LYS A 36 -1.59 -1.29 23.79
CA LYS A 36 -1.89 -2.15 22.64
C LYS A 36 -1.12 -1.72 21.40
N SER A 37 -0.91 -2.68 20.49
CA SER A 37 -0.37 -2.41 19.16
C SER A 37 -1.43 -1.77 18.25
N PRO A 38 -1.01 -0.99 17.23
CA PRO A 38 -1.91 -0.40 16.26
C PRO A 38 -2.80 -1.43 15.57
N ASP A 39 -3.99 -1.02 15.11
CA ASP A 39 -4.90 -1.89 14.36
C ASP A 39 -4.21 -2.45 13.12
N ARG A 40 -4.39 -3.75 12.87
CA ARG A 40 -3.78 -4.45 11.74
C ARG A 40 -4.15 -3.82 10.39
N ARG A 41 -5.31 -3.18 10.26
CA ARG A 41 -5.77 -2.46 9.06
C ARG A 41 -4.98 -1.17 8.85
N ALA A 42 -4.67 -0.45 9.93
CA ALA A 42 -3.78 0.70 9.89
C ALA A 42 -2.35 0.26 9.50
N LEU A 43 -1.82 -0.81 10.11
CA LEU A 43 -0.51 -1.37 9.74
C LEU A 43 -0.45 -1.85 8.28
N SER A 44 -1.54 -2.48 7.80
CA SER A 44 -1.68 -2.88 6.39
C SER A 44 -1.64 -1.66 5.46
N THR A 45 -2.26 -0.56 5.87
CA THR A 45 -2.28 0.71 5.12
C THR A 45 -0.91 1.37 5.11
N LEU A 46 -0.26 1.52 6.28
CA LEU A 46 1.10 2.04 6.38
C LEU A 46 2.08 1.26 5.49
N LYS A 47 1.95 -0.07 5.45
CA LYS A 47 2.73 -0.94 4.56
C LYS A 47 2.49 -0.66 3.07
N LYS A 48 1.28 -0.25 2.68
CA LYS A 48 0.98 0.17 1.28
C LYS A 48 1.68 1.50 0.94
N PHE A 49 1.85 2.38 1.92
CA PHE A 49 2.60 3.63 1.81
C PHE A 49 4.11 3.48 2.05
N GLY A 50 4.63 2.24 2.08
CA GLY A 50 6.08 1.97 2.19
C GLY A 50 6.63 1.97 3.61
N ILE A 51 5.82 2.25 4.62
CA ILE A 51 6.23 2.25 6.04
C ILE A 51 6.08 0.81 6.56
N THR A 52 7.20 0.13 6.83
CA THR A 52 7.20 -1.33 7.12
C THR A 52 7.74 -1.72 8.49
N ASP A 53 8.43 -0.80 9.16
CA ASP A 53 9.08 -0.94 10.45
C ASP A 53 8.38 -0.12 11.55
N TYR A 54 7.16 0.35 11.29
CA TYR A 54 6.36 1.08 12.26
C TYR A 54 6.06 0.21 13.50
N VAL A 55 6.62 0.63 14.63
CA VAL A 55 6.35 0.03 15.93
C VAL A 55 5.89 1.14 16.87
N HIS A 56 4.62 1.08 17.23
CA HIS A 56 4.03 1.98 18.21
C HIS A 56 3.26 1.19 19.27
N LYS A 57 3.08 1.80 20.45
CA LYS A 57 2.17 1.31 21.48
C LYS A 57 1.29 2.47 21.90
N ALA A 58 -0.01 2.29 21.75
CA ALA A 58 -0.99 3.30 22.11
C ALA A 58 -0.71 3.80 23.54
N ARG A 59 -0.65 5.12 23.69
CA ARG A 59 -0.47 5.80 24.98
C ARG A 59 -1.42 6.98 25.04
N VAL A 60 -1.66 7.50 26.23
CA VAL A 60 -2.55 8.66 26.41
C VAL A 60 -1.74 9.94 26.34
N ALA A 61 -2.30 10.96 25.70
CA ALA A 61 -1.77 12.32 25.72
C ALA A 61 -1.82 12.90 27.14
N THR A 62 -0.79 13.64 27.51
CA THR A 62 -0.58 14.19 28.85
C THR A 62 -0.18 15.66 28.78
N THR A 63 -0.19 16.33 29.92
CA THR A 63 0.34 17.69 30.04
C THR A 63 1.86 17.77 29.86
N ALA A 64 2.59 16.64 29.86
CA ALA A 64 3.99 16.59 29.47
C ALA A 64 4.13 16.78 27.95
N ASP A 65 3.27 16.14 27.15
CA ASP A 65 3.30 16.28 25.68
C ASP A 65 3.14 17.75 25.25
N ILE A 66 2.19 18.47 25.87
CA ILE A 66 1.98 19.92 25.60
C ILE A 66 3.25 20.77 25.89
N ARG A 67 4.10 20.31 26.82
CA ARG A 67 5.34 21.02 27.20
C ARG A 67 6.53 20.64 26.34
N GLU A 68 6.60 19.40 25.90
CA GLU A 68 7.78 18.81 25.24
C GLU A 68 7.73 19.00 23.72
N PHE A 69 6.57 18.82 23.08
CA PHE A 69 6.40 18.96 21.64
C PHE A 69 6.21 20.41 21.20
N ASP A 70 6.69 20.74 20.00
CA ASP A 70 6.49 22.06 19.38
C ASP A 70 5.14 22.16 18.66
N TYR A 71 4.65 21.03 18.10
CA TYR A 71 3.38 20.93 17.41
C TYR A 71 2.63 19.68 17.87
N ILE A 72 1.31 19.82 18.06
CA ILE A 72 0.41 18.69 18.33
C ILE A 72 -0.79 18.82 17.42
N PHE A 73 -1.08 17.76 16.66
CA PHE A 73 -2.15 17.76 15.69
C PHE A 73 -3.33 16.88 16.14
N GLY A 74 -4.53 17.46 16.16
CA GLY A 74 -5.79 16.72 16.33
C GLY A 74 -6.39 16.31 15.00
N MET A 75 -7.11 15.18 14.97
CA MET A 75 -7.74 14.66 13.74
C MET A 75 -9.11 15.28 13.49
N ASP A 76 -9.84 15.62 14.56
CA ASP A 76 -11.15 16.25 14.50
C ASP A 76 -11.33 17.31 15.59
N ASP A 77 -12.49 17.98 15.58
CA ASP A 77 -12.81 19.02 16.56
C ASP A 77 -12.92 18.49 18.00
N SER A 78 -13.25 17.21 18.19
CA SER A 78 -13.31 16.61 19.52
C SER A 78 -11.91 16.50 20.11
N ASN A 79 -10.96 15.96 19.33
CA ASN A 79 -9.56 15.88 19.74
C ASN A 79 -9.00 17.26 20.09
N ILE A 80 -9.31 18.28 19.29
CA ILE A 80 -8.85 19.65 19.57
C ILE A 80 -9.46 20.17 20.88
N SER A 81 -10.74 19.95 21.11
CA SER A 81 -11.38 20.35 22.38
C SER A 81 -10.64 19.73 23.57
N ASP A 82 -10.37 18.44 23.51
CA ASP A 82 -9.71 17.71 24.59
C ASP A 82 -8.24 18.13 24.79
N LEU A 83 -7.49 18.34 23.69
CA LEU A 83 -6.11 18.85 23.73
C LEU A 83 -6.05 20.27 24.29
N ARG A 84 -7.03 21.12 23.98
CA ARG A 84 -7.15 22.48 24.55
C ARG A 84 -7.46 22.44 26.04
N ASP A 85 -8.19 21.43 26.52
CA ASP A 85 -8.40 21.23 27.95
C ASP A 85 -7.13 20.76 28.68
N LEU A 86 -6.27 19.96 28.02
CA LEU A 86 -4.92 19.67 28.53
C LEU A 86 -4.01 20.90 28.52
N GLU A 87 -4.09 21.73 27.48
CA GLU A 87 -3.34 22.99 27.38
C GLU A 87 -3.69 23.93 28.53
N LYS A 88 -4.96 24.06 28.93
CA LYS A 88 -5.36 24.88 30.09
C LYS A 88 -4.78 24.40 31.42
N GLN A 89 -4.39 23.14 31.53
CA GLN A 89 -3.87 22.53 32.76
C GLN A 89 -2.37 22.71 32.94
N THR A 90 -1.66 23.23 31.94
CA THR A 90 -0.22 23.39 31.96
C THR A 90 0.20 24.65 31.21
N ASN A 91 1.45 25.06 31.34
CA ASN A 91 2.00 26.08 30.47
C ASN A 91 3.02 25.42 29.56
N GLY A 92 2.61 25.08 28.34
CA GLY A 92 3.44 24.42 27.36
C GLY A 92 3.67 25.28 26.12
N LYS A 93 4.58 24.82 25.27
CA LYS A 93 4.97 25.52 24.03
C LYS A 93 4.25 24.99 22.79
N ALA A 94 3.56 23.86 22.90
CA ALA A 94 2.96 23.19 21.77
C ALA A 94 1.92 24.06 21.06
N ILE A 95 2.02 24.13 19.73
CA ILE A 95 0.98 24.67 18.88
C ILE A 95 -0.03 23.56 18.59
N VAL A 96 -1.24 23.70 19.13
CA VAL A 96 -2.34 22.71 18.98
C VAL A 96 -3.26 23.08 17.82
N GLU A 97 -3.26 22.30 16.74
CA GLU A 97 -4.04 22.58 15.53
C GLU A 97 -4.63 21.32 14.90
N LEU A 98 -5.62 21.48 14.01
CA LEU A 98 -6.12 20.36 13.21
C LEU A 98 -5.08 19.97 12.16
N LEU A 99 -4.82 18.67 12.01
CA LEU A 99 -3.97 18.20 10.91
C LEU A 99 -4.57 18.62 9.56
N GLY A 100 -5.88 18.47 9.39
CA GLY A 100 -6.62 18.85 8.19
C GLY A 100 -6.58 20.34 7.84
N LYS A 101 -6.09 21.21 8.73
CA LYS A 101 -5.80 22.62 8.40
C LYS A 101 -4.73 22.74 7.32
N TYR A 102 -3.83 21.75 7.25
CA TYR A 102 -2.73 21.69 6.30
C TYR A 102 -3.04 20.85 5.07
N ASP A 103 -4.24 20.29 4.96
CA ASP A 103 -4.67 19.57 3.76
C ASP A 103 -4.91 20.55 2.61
N PRO A 104 -4.16 20.46 1.49
CA PRO A 104 -4.38 21.30 0.32
C PRO A 104 -5.75 21.12 -0.34
N GLN A 105 -6.45 20.00 -0.08
CA GLN A 105 -7.81 19.76 -0.57
C GLN A 105 -8.89 20.35 0.36
N GLY A 106 -8.51 20.83 1.54
CA GLY A 106 -9.39 21.51 2.47
C GLY A 106 -10.25 20.60 3.36
N HIS A 107 -9.93 19.31 3.46
CA HIS A 107 -10.61 18.43 4.42
C HIS A 107 -10.15 18.78 5.84
N ARG A 108 -11.02 19.46 6.57
CA ARG A 108 -10.72 19.97 7.91
C ARG A 108 -10.59 18.87 8.98
N THR A 109 -11.28 17.75 8.80
CA THR A 109 -11.31 16.63 9.76
C THR A 109 -10.92 15.32 9.08
N VAL A 110 -10.15 14.50 9.77
CA VAL A 110 -9.81 13.15 9.33
C VAL A 110 -10.85 12.19 9.95
N PRO A 111 -11.67 11.49 9.14
CA PRO A 111 -12.74 10.64 9.65
C PRO A 111 -12.16 9.40 10.36
N ASP A 112 -12.79 8.99 11.46
CA ASP A 112 -12.43 7.75 12.17
C ASP A 112 -12.85 6.52 11.34
N PRO A 113 -11.90 5.69 10.87
CA PRO A 113 -12.19 4.53 10.03
C PRO A 113 -12.68 3.31 10.81
N TYR A 114 -12.78 3.39 12.14
CA TYR A 114 -12.95 2.22 13.01
C TYR A 114 -14.29 1.49 12.84
N TYR A 115 -15.37 2.25 12.65
CA TYR A 115 -16.74 1.74 12.62
C TYR A 115 -17.18 1.20 11.26
N GLU A 116 -16.35 1.38 10.24
CA GLU A 116 -16.64 1.02 8.85
C GLU A 116 -16.13 -0.39 8.53
N SER A 117 -16.88 -1.11 7.71
CA SER A 117 -16.52 -2.48 7.34
C SER A 117 -15.48 -2.50 6.22
N GLY A 118 -14.37 -3.20 6.45
CA GLY A 118 -13.28 -3.35 5.46
C GLY A 118 -12.09 -2.43 5.72
N ASP A 119 -11.24 -2.30 4.71
CA ASP A 119 -9.96 -1.57 4.78
C ASP A 119 -10.03 -0.21 4.04
N GLU A 120 -11.11 0.07 3.31
CA GLU A 120 -11.23 1.21 2.39
C GLU A 120 -11.11 2.56 3.13
N MET A 121 -11.73 2.69 4.29
CA MET A 121 -11.65 3.91 5.09
C MET A 121 -10.27 4.12 5.71
N PHE A 122 -9.56 3.03 6.03
CA PHE A 122 -8.17 3.13 6.48
C PHE A 122 -7.27 3.62 5.35
N GLU A 123 -7.48 3.11 4.13
CA GLU A 123 -6.78 3.61 2.94
C GLU A 123 -7.11 5.08 2.67
N GLN A 124 -8.38 5.49 2.77
CA GLN A 124 -8.79 6.88 2.55
C GLN A 124 -8.17 7.85 3.56
N VAL A 125 -8.10 7.45 4.84
CA VAL A 125 -7.39 8.21 5.88
C VAL A 125 -5.89 8.27 5.57
N GLY A 126 -5.29 7.15 5.16
CA GLY A 126 -3.89 7.13 4.71
C GLY A 126 -3.65 8.10 3.55
N ILE A 127 -4.50 8.06 2.52
CA ILE A 127 -4.47 8.99 1.39
C ILE A 127 -4.55 10.44 1.87
N THR A 128 -5.49 10.75 2.77
CA THR A 128 -5.68 12.13 3.28
C THR A 128 -4.44 12.65 3.99
N ILE A 129 -3.75 11.78 4.73
CA ILE A 129 -2.56 12.14 5.51
C ILE A 129 -1.32 12.21 4.61
N PHE A 130 -1.13 11.24 3.71
CA PHE A 130 0.07 11.09 2.90
C PHE A 130 0.04 11.86 1.55
N GLU A 131 -1.14 12.20 1.01
CA GLU A 131 -1.26 12.96 -0.26
C GLU A 131 -1.33 14.49 -0.08
N SER A 132 -1.05 15.00 1.13
CA SER A 132 -1.01 16.44 1.42
C SER A 132 0.10 17.22 0.67
N GLU A 133 0.90 16.57 -0.18
CA GLU A 133 1.90 17.20 -1.07
C GLU A 133 1.52 17.29 -2.57
N PHE A 134 0.37 16.81 -3.03
CA PHE A 134 0.05 16.84 -4.47
C PHE A 134 -1.19 17.66 -4.83
N SER A 135 -1.10 18.99 -4.68
CA SER A 135 -2.08 19.91 -5.28
C SER A 135 -1.68 20.29 -6.71
N THR A 136 -2.47 19.89 -7.70
CA THR A 136 -3.04 20.77 -8.75
C THR A 136 -3.83 19.94 -9.79
N ASN A 137 -5.16 20.13 -9.81
CA ASN A 137 -6.04 20.23 -11.00
C ASN A 137 -7.39 19.47 -10.84
N PRO A 138 -8.53 20.17 -10.62
CA PRO A 138 -9.84 19.54 -10.36
C PRO A 138 -10.45 18.78 -11.55
N SER A 139 -9.97 18.99 -12.79
CA SER A 139 -10.40 18.20 -13.96
C SER A 139 -9.80 16.78 -13.99
N LYS A 140 -8.86 16.45 -13.09
CA LYS A 140 -8.36 15.08 -12.88
C LYS A 140 -9.20 14.27 -11.89
N ILE A 141 -10.12 14.88 -11.14
CA ILE A 141 -10.90 14.20 -10.09
C ILE A 141 -11.85 13.14 -10.68
N GLN A 142 -12.16 13.23 -11.98
CA GLN A 142 -12.93 12.20 -12.70
C GLN A 142 -12.04 11.13 -13.38
N GLU A 143 -10.72 11.30 -13.36
CA GLU A 143 -9.70 10.34 -13.84
C GLU A 143 -8.85 9.72 -12.72
N MET A 144 -9.00 10.17 -11.48
CA MET A 144 -8.30 9.62 -10.32
C MET A 144 -8.99 8.34 -9.82
N SER A 145 -8.92 7.31 -10.66
CA SER A 145 -8.92 5.93 -10.20
C SER A 145 -7.86 5.78 -9.10
N CYS A 146 -8.18 5.07 -8.01
CA CYS A 146 -7.26 4.41 -7.08
C CYS A 146 -5.86 4.23 -7.71
N PRO A 147 -4.73 4.55 -7.04
CA PRO A 147 -3.41 4.35 -7.64
C PRO A 147 -3.27 2.87 -7.97
N SER A 148 -3.57 2.55 -9.22
CA SER A 148 -3.66 1.21 -9.72
C SER A 148 -2.23 0.72 -9.81
N SER A 149 -1.74 0.08 -8.76
CA SER A 149 -0.38 -0.44 -8.77
C SER A 149 -0.23 -1.36 -9.98
N TYR A 150 0.58 -0.95 -10.94
CA TYR A 150 0.91 -1.78 -12.09
C TYR A 150 1.66 -3.00 -11.57
N VAL A 151 1.25 -4.17 -12.03
CA VAL A 151 1.81 -5.44 -11.59
C VAL A 151 2.01 -6.34 -12.80
N MET A 152 3.13 -7.04 -12.81
CA MET A 152 3.35 -8.14 -13.73
C MET A 152 3.02 -9.45 -13.01
N TYR A 153 2.07 -10.19 -13.57
CA TYR A 153 1.76 -11.54 -13.08
C TYR A 153 2.57 -12.57 -13.85
N LEU A 154 3.13 -13.52 -13.09
CA LEU A 154 3.77 -14.73 -13.59
C LEU A 154 2.91 -15.93 -13.17
N VAL A 155 2.69 -16.89 -14.06
CA VAL A 155 1.99 -18.13 -13.75
C VAL A 155 2.96 -19.28 -13.99
N LEU A 156 3.34 -19.96 -12.91
CA LEU A 156 4.35 -21.02 -12.91
C LEU A 156 3.73 -22.38 -12.58
N ARG A 157 4.36 -23.40 -13.15
CA ARG A 157 4.00 -24.81 -12.94
C ARG A 157 4.66 -25.38 -11.69
N ARG A 158 3.84 -25.90 -10.77
CA ARG A 158 4.32 -26.52 -9.51
C ARG A 158 4.94 -27.89 -9.75
N ASP A 159 4.44 -28.63 -10.76
CA ASP A 159 4.93 -29.96 -11.10
C ASP A 159 6.39 -29.98 -11.56
N LEU A 160 6.92 -28.85 -12.05
CA LEU A 160 8.35 -28.72 -12.35
C LEU A 160 9.20 -29.09 -11.11
N MET A 161 8.82 -28.59 -9.93
CA MET A 161 9.51 -28.93 -8.68
C MET A 161 9.02 -30.26 -8.12
N SER A 162 7.70 -30.43 -7.96
CA SER A 162 7.15 -31.54 -7.18
C SER A 162 7.23 -32.89 -7.88
N SER A 163 7.27 -32.90 -9.22
CA SER A 163 7.13 -34.13 -10.01
C SER A 163 8.26 -34.32 -11.01
N GLN A 164 8.75 -33.24 -11.63
CA GLN A 164 9.88 -33.28 -12.56
C GLN A 164 11.24 -33.08 -11.88
N GLY A 165 11.27 -32.76 -10.59
CA GLY A 165 12.50 -32.68 -9.80
C GLY A 165 13.41 -31.48 -10.14
N TRP A 166 12.87 -30.42 -10.73
CA TRP A 166 13.64 -29.23 -11.03
C TRP A 166 14.04 -28.51 -9.73
N PRO A 167 15.30 -28.07 -9.60
CA PRO A 167 15.72 -27.28 -8.45
C PRO A 167 15.01 -25.91 -8.46
N LEU A 168 14.72 -25.37 -7.27
CA LEU A 168 14.07 -24.06 -7.11
C LEU A 168 14.75 -22.97 -7.95
N GLY A 169 16.09 -22.96 -7.97
CA GLY A 169 16.86 -22.02 -8.77
C GLY A 169 16.55 -22.09 -10.27
N ALA A 170 16.39 -23.29 -10.84
CA ALA A 170 16.03 -23.44 -12.25
C ALA A 170 14.63 -22.90 -12.54
N VAL A 171 13.66 -23.16 -11.65
CA VAL A 171 12.29 -22.64 -11.79
C VAL A 171 12.25 -21.11 -11.69
N CYS A 172 13.00 -20.52 -10.74
CA CYS A 172 13.16 -19.08 -10.65
C CYS A 172 13.77 -18.48 -11.93
N THR A 173 14.76 -19.14 -12.52
CA THR A 173 15.37 -18.72 -13.80
C THR A 173 14.34 -18.72 -14.93
N GLN A 174 13.47 -19.73 -15.03
CA GLN A 174 12.39 -19.73 -16.04
C GLN A 174 11.40 -18.57 -15.86
N ALA A 175 11.07 -18.25 -14.61
CA ALA A 175 10.23 -17.09 -14.29
C ALA A 175 10.90 -15.77 -14.72
N ALA A 176 12.22 -15.63 -14.48
CA ALA A 176 13.01 -14.47 -14.88
C ALA A 176 13.11 -14.31 -16.40
N HIS A 177 13.31 -15.42 -17.14
CA HIS A 177 13.31 -15.41 -18.60
C HIS A 177 11.95 -14.99 -19.16
N ALA A 178 10.86 -15.56 -18.64
CA ALA A 178 9.50 -15.21 -19.05
C ALA A 178 9.21 -13.72 -18.82
N ALA A 179 9.54 -13.21 -17.63
CA ALA A 179 9.37 -11.80 -17.29
C ALA A 179 10.17 -10.87 -18.22
N SER A 180 11.45 -11.18 -18.45
CA SER A 180 12.32 -10.40 -19.33
C SER A 180 11.81 -10.40 -20.78
N ALA A 181 11.34 -11.55 -21.27
CA ALA A 181 10.76 -11.67 -22.60
C ALA A 181 9.46 -10.87 -22.73
N ALA A 182 8.57 -10.91 -21.73
CA ALA A 182 7.35 -10.10 -21.71
C ALA A 182 7.68 -8.60 -21.73
N MET A 183 8.60 -8.15 -20.86
CA MET A 183 9.06 -6.76 -20.84
C MET A 183 9.60 -6.31 -22.19
N TRP A 184 10.41 -7.13 -22.86
CA TRP A 184 10.95 -6.80 -24.18
C TRP A 184 9.87 -6.73 -25.26
N LEU A 185 8.98 -7.73 -25.31
CA LEU A 185 7.92 -7.81 -26.32
C LEU A 185 6.97 -6.61 -26.23
N PHE A 186 6.61 -6.20 -25.01
CA PHE A 186 5.64 -5.14 -24.75
C PHE A 186 6.30 -3.82 -24.33
N ARG A 187 7.59 -3.62 -24.60
CA ARG A 187 8.37 -2.44 -24.16
C ARG A 187 7.81 -1.08 -24.57
N ASN A 188 7.05 -1.04 -25.67
CA ASN A 188 6.44 0.18 -26.19
C ASN A 188 4.97 0.33 -25.78
N ASP A 189 4.41 -0.62 -25.03
CA ASP A 189 3.05 -0.53 -24.54
C ASP A 189 2.96 0.51 -23.41
N PRO A 190 1.91 1.36 -23.37
CA PRO A 190 1.76 2.38 -22.35
C PRO A 190 1.83 1.84 -20.91
N ASN A 191 1.27 0.66 -20.63
CA ASN A 191 1.30 0.07 -19.30
C ASN A 191 2.71 -0.39 -18.92
N THR A 192 3.47 -0.92 -19.88
CA THR A 192 4.86 -1.32 -19.65
C THR A 192 5.73 -0.10 -19.41
N ILE A 193 5.56 0.97 -20.19
CA ILE A 193 6.29 2.22 -20.01
C ILE A 193 6.02 2.78 -18.60
N GLU A 194 4.76 2.85 -18.20
CA GLU A 194 4.37 3.32 -16.86
C GLU A 194 4.98 2.46 -15.74
N TYR A 195 4.86 1.14 -15.86
CA TYR A 195 5.42 0.17 -14.91
C TYR A 195 6.94 0.31 -14.73
N THR A 196 7.66 0.81 -15.74
CA THR A 196 9.13 0.94 -15.70
C THR A 196 9.65 2.31 -15.27
N LYS A 197 8.78 3.29 -14.97
CA LYS A 197 9.22 4.62 -14.55
C LYS A 197 9.99 4.62 -13.23
N GLU A 198 9.58 3.77 -12.31
CA GLU A 198 10.20 3.59 -10.99
C GLU A 198 10.59 2.12 -10.80
N LEU A 199 11.81 1.78 -11.23
CA LEU A 199 12.26 0.39 -11.27
C LEU A 199 12.27 -0.29 -9.89
N ASP A 200 12.60 0.46 -8.83
CA ASP A 200 12.65 -0.06 -7.46
C ASP A 200 11.25 -0.28 -6.85
N SER A 201 10.22 0.33 -7.44
CA SER A 201 8.81 0.19 -7.06
C SER A 201 8.09 -0.94 -7.82
N MET A 202 8.75 -1.58 -8.79
CA MET A 202 8.14 -2.62 -9.64
C MET A 202 7.67 -3.83 -8.83
N ARG A 203 6.40 -4.19 -8.99
CA ARG A 203 5.81 -5.38 -8.36
C ARG A 203 5.63 -6.52 -9.35
N LYS A 204 6.00 -7.74 -8.94
CA LYS A 204 5.67 -8.99 -9.63
C LYS A 204 4.92 -9.91 -8.68
N VAL A 205 3.93 -10.63 -9.19
CA VAL A 205 3.18 -11.62 -8.41
C VAL A 205 3.25 -12.95 -9.14
N THR A 206 3.70 -13.98 -8.43
CA THR A 206 3.81 -15.33 -8.96
C THR A 206 2.61 -16.16 -8.49
N LEU A 207 1.84 -16.66 -9.44
CA LEU A 207 0.72 -17.58 -9.26
C LEU A 207 1.13 -18.98 -9.71
N GLY A 208 0.47 -20.00 -9.16
CA GLY A 208 0.82 -21.39 -9.42
C GLY A 208 -0.32 -22.22 -10.00
N VAL A 209 0.02 -23.06 -10.96
CA VAL A 209 -0.83 -24.13 -11.53
C VAL A 209 -0.17 -25.49 -11.31
N GLN A 210 -0.95 -26.56 -11.30
CA GLN A 210 -0.44 -27.90 -10.96
C GLN A 210 0.21 -28.62 -12.14
N SER A 211 -0.03 -28.19 -13.38
CA SER A 211 0.47 -28.90 -14.58
C SER A 211 0.55 -27.99 -15.81
N GLU A 212 1.17 -28.51 -16.89
CA GLU A 212 1.16 -27.84 -18.20
C GLU A 212 -0.25 -27.65 -18.75
N ALA A 213 -1.12 -28.65 -18.57
CA ALA A 213 -2.49 -28.58 -19.05
C ALA A 213 -3.23 -27.41 -18.39
N GLU A 214 -3.10 -27.23 -17.08
CA GLU A 214 -3.67 -26.09 -16.37
C GLU A 214 -3.06 -24.76 -16.81
N LEU A 215 -1.75 -24.72 -17.08
CA LEU A 215 -1.10 -23.52 -17.62
C LEU A 215 -1.70 -23.11 -18.97
N LEU A 216 -1.99 -24.09 -19.83
CA LEU A 216 -2.63 -23.86 -21.14
C LEU A 216 -4.10 -23.44 -21.01
N GLU A 217 -4.82 -23.88 -19.98
CA GLU A 217 -6.16 -23.35 -19.69
C GLU A 217 -6.11 -21.89 -19.22
N VAL A 218 -5.12 -21.51 -18.41
CA VAL A 218 -4.88 -20.11 -18.05
C VAL A 218 -4.59 -19.27 -19.30
N ARG A 219 -3.74 -19.77 -20.21
CA ARG A 219 -3.48 -19.13 -21.50
C ARG A 219 -4.79 -18.85 -22.28
N LYS A 220 -5.65 -19.85 -22.44
CA LYS A 220 -6.95 -19.68 -23.12
C LYS A 220 -7.84 -18.66 -22.41
N SER A 221 -7.79 -18.61 -21.07
CA SER A 221 -8.50 -17.58 -20.29
C SER A 221 -8.00 -16.17 -20.62
N LEU A 222 -6.68 -15.98 -20.65
CA LEU A 222 -6.04 -14.72 -21.01
C LEU A 222 -6.36 -14.29 -22.44
N GLU A 223 -6.31 -15.21 -23.41
CA GLU A 223 -6.66 -14.95 -24.82
C GLU A 223 -8.14 -14.53 -24.96
N ARG A 224 -9.07 -15.15 -24.22
CA ARG A 224 -10.49 -14.77 -24.22
C ARG A 224 -10.74 -13.39 -23.62
N CYS A 225 -9.93 -12.98 -22.65
CA CYS A 225 -10.02 -11.69 -21.98
C CYS A 225 -9.17 -10.60 -22.66
N ASP A 226 -8.58 -10.88 -23.83
CA ASP A 226 -7.69 -9.97 -24.56
C ASP A 226 -6.51 -9.44 -23.70
N ILE A 227 -5.95 -10.33 -22.87
CA ILE A 227 -4.82 -9.99 -21.99
C ILE A 227 -3.51 -10.42 -22.65
N ASP A 228 -2.75 -9.44 -23.13
CA ASP A 228 -1.39 -9.66 -23.66
C ASP A 228 -0.47 -10.38 -22.65
N HIS A 229 0.19 -11.42 -23.13
CA HIS A 229 1.10 -12.24 -22.34
C HIS A 229 2.14 -12.94 -23.21
N LYS A 230 3.21 -13.43 -22.56
CA LYS A 230 4.25 -14.27 -23.13
C LYS A 230 4.24 -15.64 -22.47
N VAL A 231 3.98 -16.67 -23.26
CA VAL A 231 4.24 -18.07 -22.87
C VAL A 231 5.72 -18.36 -23.05
N TRP A 232 6.42 -18.68 -21.96
CA TRP A 232 7.81 -19.13 -21.99
C TRP A 232 7.88 -20.65 -22.12
N ILE A 233 8.72 -21.10 -23.06
CA ILE A 233 8.88 -22.50 -23.43
C ILE A 233 10.34 -22.86 -23.17
N GLU A 234 10.57 -23.95 -22.45
CA GLU A 234 11.89 -24.52 -22.18
C GLU A 234 11.85 -25.99 -22.58
N ASP A 235 12.85 -26.46 -23.35
CA ASP A 235 12.91 -27.85 -23.86
C ASP A 235 11.60 -28.36 -24.50
N GLY A 236 10.89 -27.46 -25.20
CA GLY A 236 9.65 -27.79 -25.90
C GLY A 236 8.40 -27.85 -25.03
N GLN A 237 8.50 -27.63 -23.72
CA GLN A 237 7.34 -27.56 -22.81
C GLN A 237 7.07 -26.12 -22.35
N SER A 238 5.79 -25.78 -22.19
CA SER A 238 5.37 -24.49 -21.61
C SER A 238 5.60 -24.52 -20.10
N VAL A 239 6.46 -23.63 -19.60
CA VAL A 239 6.89 -23.64 -18.18
C VAL A 239 6.39 -22.46 -17.36
N CYS A 240 6.20 -21.31 -18.00
CA CYS A 240 5.78 -20.07 -17.35
C CYS A 240 4.94 -19.22 -18.32
N ILE A 241 3.94 -18.52 -17.82
CA ILE A 241 3.30 -17.42 -18.53
C ILE A 241 3.63 -16.12 -17.81
N ALA A 242 4.16 -15.13 -18.52
CA ALA A 242 4.35 -13.79 -18.01
C ALA A 242 3.37 -12.83 -18.71
N LEU A 243 2.49 -12.18 -17.96
CA LEU A 243 1.64 -11.14 -18.51
C LEU A 243 2.47 -9.89 -18.81
N LYS A 244 2.03 -9.09 -19.79
CA LYS A 244 2.39 -7.68 -19.85
C LYS A 244 2.05 -7.01 -18.50
N PRO A 245 2.77 -5.97 -18.04
CA PRO A 245 2.31 -5.20 -16.89
C PRO A 245 0.89 -4.67 -17.10
N TYR A 246 0.05 -4.82 -16.08
CA TYR A 246 -1.32 -4.30 -16.07
C TYR A 246 -1.64 -3.65 -14.74
N ARG A 247 -2.63 -2.77 -14.77
CA ARG A 247 -3.39 -2.41 -13.58
C ARG A 247 -4.09 -3.66 -13.04
N LYS A 248 -4.03 -3.89 -11.73
CA LYS A 248 -4.48 -5.14 -11.09
C LYS A 248 -5.94 -5.48 -11.39
N GLU A 249 -6.79 -4.47 -11.43
CA GLU A 249 -8.22 -4.55 -11.71
C GLU A 249 -8.52 -5.08 -13.11
N HIS A 250 -7.68 -4.80 -14.11
CA HIS A 250 -7.89 -5.23 -15.50
C HIS A 250 -7.65 -6.73 -15.72
N VAL A 251 -6.89 -7.38 -14.83
CA VAL A 251 -6.50 -8.81 -14.97
C VAL A 251 -7.18 -9.72 -13.95
N LYS A 252 -7.96 -9.15 -13.00
CA LYS A 252 -8.54 -9.88 -11.87
C LYS A 252 -9.45 -11.03 -12.32
N ASP A 253 -10.27 -10.81 -13.34
CA ASP A 253 -11.21 -11.81 -13.84
C ASP A 253 -10.51 -12.93 -14.59
N ALA A 254 -9.49 -12.60 -15.39
CA ALA A 254 -8.72 -13.59 -16.15
C ALA A 254 -7.89 -14.52 -15.26
N LEU A 255 -7.48 -14.04 -14.08
CA LEU A 255 -6.65 -14.76 -13.10
C LEU A 255 -7.46 -15.33 -11.91
N LYS A 256 -8.79 -15.22 -11.96
CA LYS A 256 -9.67 -15.65 -10.87
C LYS A 256 -9.50 -17.14 -10.56
N GLY A 257 -9.33 -17.47 -9.28
CA GLY A 257 -9.22 -18.85 -8.81
C GLY A 257 -7.79 -19.40 -8.77
N LEU A 258 -6.81 -18.67 -9.30
CA LEU A 258 -5.40 -19.02 -9.15
C LEU A 258 -4.87 -18.63 -7.76
N SER A 259 -3.96 -19.44 -7.22
CA SER A 259 -3.31 -19.22 -5.93
C SER A 259 -1.85 -18.80 -6.11
N LEU A 260 -1.26 -18.15 -5.09
CA LEU A 260 0.17 -17.80 -5.08
C LEU A 260 1.03 -19.06 -5.18
N PHE A 261 2.04 -19.03 -6.06
CA PHE A 261 2.99 -20.13 -6.29
C PHE A 261 3.74 -20.51 -5.00
#